data_AF-A0A8J6VY39-F1
#
_entry.id   AF-A0A8J6VY39-F1
#
_cell.length_a   1.000
_cell.length_b   1.000
_cell.length_c   1.000
_cell.angle_alpha   90.00
_cell.angle_beta   90.00
_cell.angle_gamma   90.00
#
_symmetry.space_group_name_H-M   'P 1'
#
loop_
_entity.id
_entity.type
_entity.pdbx_description
1 polymer ?
#
loop_
_entity_poly.entity_id
_entity_poly.type
_entity_poly.pdbx_seq_one_letter_code
_entity_poly.pdbx_strand_id
1 'polypeptide(L)'
;MDTVLLALIGEGKTRGQTAILKVEATINQNIAAVILNHKLISPEHLWYWFQYQYATTREASSGSGPQAPTCQRVREIPFVLVPLREQKEIVACIENLLRSIETIKQQFLITSNQIDCLNQSILAKAFRGELVEQDPNDEPASVLLERIRAEREKADNGKKTKGKRVKQLKLEV
;
A
#
# COMPACT_ATOMS: atom_id res chain seq x y z
N MET A 1 -5.56 -26.66 -16.14
CA MET A 1 -4.45 -26.38 -17.08
C MET A 1 -3.75 -25.17 -16.52
N ASP A 2 -2.49 -25.28 -16.11
CA ASP A 2 -1.76 -24.14 -15.54
C ASP A 2 -0.88 -23.53 -16.63
N THR A 3 -1.42 -22.52 -17.32
CA THR A 3 -0.75 -21.82 -18.41
C THR A 3 -0.15 -20.52 -17.88
N VAL A 4 1.08 -20.20 -18.27
CA VAL A 4 1.69 -18.91 -17.87
C VAL A 4 1.37 -17.88 -18.94
N LEU A 5 0.74 -16.78 -18.55
CA LEU A 5 0.42 -15.65 -19.40
C LEU A 5 1.49 -14.56 -19.27
N LEU A 6 1.79 -13.91 -20.38
CA LEU A 6 2.66 -12.75 -20.46
C LEU A 6 1.97 -11.63 -21.24
N ALA A 7 1.84 -10.46 -20.64
CA ALA A 7 1.32 -9.27 -21.29
C ALA A 7 2.38 -8.70 -22.26
N LEU A 8 2.04 -8.74 -23.54
CA LEU A 8 2.90 -8.24 -24.62
C LEU A 8 2.75 -6.72 -24.74
N ILE A 9 1.51 -6.23 -24.81
CA ILE A 9 1.23 -4.81 -25.06
C ILE A 9 0.56 -4.19 -23.84
N GLY A 10 1.03 -3.01 -23.44
CA GLY A 10 0.39 -2.21 -22.41
C GLY A 10 1.17 -0.93 -22.12
N GLU A 11 0.47 0.14 -21.75
CA GLU A 11 1.09 1.39 -21.32
C GLU A 11 1.58 1.29 -19.86
N GLY A 12 2.67 1.98 -19.54
CA GLY A 12 3.21 2.03 -18.18
C GLY A 12 3.72 0.69 -17.65
N LYS A 13 3.11 0.19 -16.56
CA LYS A 13 3.52 -1.03 -15.82
C LYS A 13 2.89 -2.32 -16.35
N THR A 14 2.00 -2.25 -17.33
CA THR A 14 1.19 -3.40 -17.79
C THR A 14 2.01 -4.32 -18.70
N ARG A 15 2.94 -3.75 -19.46
CA ARG A 15 3.83 -4.49 -20.35
C ARG A 15 4.80 -5.36 -19.55
N GLY A 16 4.88 -6.64 -19.91
CA GLY A 16 5.77 -7.62 -19.27
C GLY A 16 5.19 -8.26 -18.00
N GLN A 17 3.97 -7.88 -17.57
CA GLN A 17 3.32 -8.55 -16.45
C GLN A 17 3.01 -10.01 -16.78
N THR A 18 3.07 -10.85 -15.76
CA THR A 18 2.80 -12.28 -15.89
C THR A 18 1.82 -12.79 -14.86
N ALA A 19 1.06 -13.82 -15.26
CA ALA A 19 0.09 -14.47 -14.39
C ALA A 19 0.00 -15.96 -14.72
N ILE A 20 -0.41 -16.77 -13.74
CA ILE A 20 -0.76 -18.17 -13.95
C ILE A 20 -2.27 -18.25 -14.17
N LEU A 21 -2.67 -18.69 -15.36
CA LEU A 21 -4.06 -18.93 -15.70
C LEU A 21 -4.48 -20.30 -15.17
N LYS A 22 -5.46 -20.30 -14.24
CA LYS A 22 -6.01 -21.51 -13.59
C LYS A 22 -7.34 -21.99 -14.17
N VAL A 23 -7.91 -21.23 -15.12
CA VAL A 23 -9.23 -21.49 -15.72
C VAL A 23 -9.10 -21.55 -17.23
N GLU A 24 -10.04 -22.22 -17.87
CA GLU A 24 -10.14 -22.16 -19.33
C GLU A 24 -10.58 -20.75 -19.75
N ALA A 25 -9.82 -20.15 -20.65
CA ALA A 25 -10.07 -18.79 -21.11
C ALA A 25 -9.52 -18.58 -22.52
N THR A 26 -10.11 -17.62 -23.23
CA THR A 26 -9.58 -17.09 -24.48
C THR A 26 -8.77 -15.83 -24.19
N ILE A 27 -7.65 -15.64 -24.89
CA ILE A 27 -6.82 -14.44 -24.78
C ILE A 27 -6.89 -13.61 -26.06
N ASN A 28 -6.65 -12.31 -25.95
CA ASN A 28 -6.52 -11.42 -27.10
C ASN A 28 -5.08 -11.42 -27.64
N GLN A 29 -4.84 -10.63 -28.71
CA GLN A 29 -3.54 -10.52 -29.37
C GLN A 29 -2.45 -9.85 -28.50
N ASN A 30 -2.83 -9.20 -27.39
CA ASN A 30 -1.93 -8.45 -26.54
C ASN A 30 -1.30 -9.33 -25.44
N ILE A 31 -1.65 -10.61 -25.37
CA ILE A 31 -1.19 -11.56 -24.37
C ILE A 31 -0.58 -12.76 -25.10
N ALA A 32 0.55 -13.27 -24.61
CA ALA A 32 1.06 -14.58 -24.97
C ALA A 32 0.69 -15.60 -23.90
N ALA A 33 0.21 -16.77 -24.33
CA ALA A 33 0.08 -17.95 -23.50
C ALA A 33 1.26 -18.90 -23.72
N VAL A 34 1.94 -19.25 -22.64
CA VAL A 34 2.99 -20.26 -22.61
C VAL A 34 2.40 -21.55 -22.06
N ILE A 35 2.14 -22.49 -22.96
CA ILE A 35 1.62 -23.82 -22.63
C ILE A 35 2.79 -24.70 -22.20
N LEU A 36 2.64 -25.37 -21.06
CA LEU A 36 3.73 -26.06 -20.38
C LEU A 36 3.61 -27.57 -20.50
N ASN A 37 4.76 -28.24 -20.68
CA ASN A 37 4.86 -29.65 -20.37
C ASN A 37 5.16 -29.81 -18.87
N HIS A 38 4.14 -30.12 -18.09
CA HIS A 38 4.23 -30.27 -16.63
C HIS A 38 5.19 -31.38 -16.16
N LYS A 39 5.65 -32.27 -17.07
CA LYS A 39 6.70 -33.26 -16.78
C LYS A 39 8.11 -32.68 -16.80
N LEU A 40 8.28 -31.46 -17.33
CA LEU A 40 9.59 -30.80 -17.47
C LEU A 40 9.68 -29.52 -16.63
N ILE A 41 8.57 -28.80 -16.50
CA ILE A 41 8.58 -27.47 -15.87
C ILE A 41 7.35 -27.23 -14.98
N SER A 42 7.59 -26.66 -13.80
CA SER A 42 6.54 -26.12 -12.92
C SER A 42 6.07 -24.74 -13.43
N PRO A 43 4.75 -24.51 -13.49
CA PRO A 43 4.18 -23.20 -13.82
C PRO A 43 4.67 -22.08 -12.90
N GLU A 44 4.75 -22.34 -11.60
CA GLU A 44 5.19 -21.41 -10.57
C GLU A 44 6.65 -21.01 -10.77
N HIS A 45 7.51 -22.00 -11.05
CA HIS A 45 8.92 -21.74 -11.32
C HIS A 45 9.11 -20.84 -12.55
N LEU A 46 8.42 -21.16 -13.65
CA LEU A 46 8.48 -20.33 -14.85
C LEU A 46 7.92 -18.92 -14.61
N TRP A 47 6.83 -18.82 -13.86
CA TRP A 47 6.21 -17.54 -13.53
C TRP A 47 7.15 -16.64 -12.71
N TYR A 48 7.79 -17.18 -11.67
CA TYR A 48 8.79 -16.45 -10.89
C TYR A 48 10.00 -16.06 -11.72
N TRP A 49 10.45 -16.93 -12.64
CA TRP A 49 11.52 -16.60 -13.56
C TRP A 49 11.15 -15.44 -14.50
N PHE A 50 9.93 -15.41 -15.05
CA PHE A 50 9.47 -14.27 -15.84
C PHE A 50 9.38 -12.97 -15.02
N GLN A 51 8.98 -13.06 -13.75
CA GLN A 51 9.00 -11.89 -12.87
C GLN A 51 10.41 -11.37 -12.64
N TYR A 52 11.38 -12.27 -12.43
CA TYR A 52 12.78 -11.90 -12.33
C TYR A 52 13.28 -11.21 -13.61
N GLN A 53 12.87 -11.70 -14.78
CA GLN A 53 13.27 -11.16 -16.08
C GLN A 53 12.51 -9.88 -16.50
N TYR A 54 11.56 -9.40 -15.70
CA TYR A 54 10.65 -8.30 -16.06
C TYR A 54 11.37 -7.07 -16.62
N ALA A 55 12.45 -6.62 -15.97
CA ALA A 55 13.21 -5.45 -16.40
C ALA A 55 13.82 -5.65 -17.79
N THR A 56 14.47 -6.80 -18.02
CA THR A 56 15.09 -7.13 -19.30
C THR A 56 14.05 -7.30 -20.41
N THR A 57 12.92 -7.96 -20.13
CA THR A 57 11.81 -8.11 -21.09
C THR A 57 11.19 -6.76 -21.46
N ARG A 58 11.15 -5.81 -20.53
CA ARG A 58 10.68 -4.44 -20.77
C ARG A 58 11.68 -3.61 -21.59
N GLU A 59 12.96 -3.65 -21.23
CA GLU A 59 14.01 -2.85 -21.89
C GLU A 59 14.34 -3.31 -23.30
N ALA A 60 14.28 -4.61 -23.59
CA ALA A 60 14.60 -5.14 -24.92
C ALA A 60 13.66 -4.64 -26.03
N SER A 61 12.67 -3.82 -25.68
CA SER A 61 11.54 -3.48 -26.51
C SER A 61 11.21 -1.98 -26.56
N SER A 62 12.17 -1.15 -26.17
CA SER A 62 12.20 0.31 -26.28
C SER A 62 12.81 0.83 -27.60
N GLY A 63 13.10 -0.04 -28.57
CA GLY A 63 13.67 0.34 -29.88
C GLY A 63 12.62 0.79 -30.91
N SER A 64 13.04 1.62 -31.87
CA SER A 64 12.21 2.15 -32.97
C SER A 64 11.94 1.06 -34.02
N GLY A 65 10.93 0.24 -33.78
CA GLY A 65 10.42 -0.86 -34.63
C GLY A 65 9.11 -1.37 -34.00
N PRO A 66 8.40 -2.41 -34.50
CA PRO A 66 7.14 -2.86 -33.90
C PRO A 66 7.34 -3.11 -32.40
N GLN A 67 6.85 -2.16 -31.59
CA GLN A 67 7.35 -1.95 -30.23
C GLN A 67 6.79 -2.98 -29.25
N ALA A 68 6.04 -3.99 -29.69
CA ALA A 68 5.45 -5.03 -28.85
C ALA A 68 6.38 -6.27 -28.78
N PRO A 69 6.50 -6.97 -27.64
CA PRO A 69 7.09 -8.29 -27.61
C PRO A 69 6.22 -9.19 -28.47
N THR A 70 6.72 -9.65 -29.61
CA THR A 70 6.04 -10.65 -30.42
C THR A 70 6.20 -12.03 -29.77
N CYS A 71 5.31 -12.98 -30.04
CA CYS A 71 5.48 -14.37 -29.59
C CYS A 71 6.86 -14.96 -29.96
N GLN A 72 7.45 -14.50 -31.08
CA GLN A 72 8.82 -14.86 -31.47
C GLN A 72 9.85 -14.43 -30.43
N ARG A 73 9.80 -13.18 -29.96
CA ARG A 73 10.73 -12.65 -28.96
C ARG A 73 10.62 -13.39 -27.62
N VAL A 74 9.41 -13.80 -27.25
CA VAL A 74 9.17 -14.60 -26.04
C VAL A 74 9.85 -15.96 -26.14
N ARG A 75 9.88 -16.58 -27.34
CA ARG A 75 10.59 -17.85 -27.58
C ARG A 75 12.11 -17.72 -27.53
N GLU A 76 12.63 -16.54 -27.85
CA GLU A 76 14.07 -16.26 -27.88
C GLU A 76 14.64 -15.92 -26.50
N ILE A 77 13.81 -15.72 -25.47
CA ILE A 77 14.29 -15.42 -24.13
C ILE A 77 15.00 -16.67 -23.56
N PRO A 78 16.30 -16.56 -23.21
CA PRO A 78 17.07 -17.71 -22.76
C PRO A 78 16.57 -18.18 -21.39
N PHE A 79 15.99 -19.37 -21.34
CA PHE A 79 15.51 -19.98 -20.11
C PHE A 79 16.43 -21.13 -19.68
N VAL A 80 16.92 -21.09 -18.44
CA VAL A 80 17.72 -22.18 -17.88
C VAL A 80 16.78 -23.23 -17.28
N LEU A 81 16.76 -24.41 -17.89
CA LEU A 81 15.95 -25.53 -17.41
C LEU A 81 16.72 -26.33 -16.36
N VAL A 82 16.35 -26.16 -15.10
CA VAL A 82 16.86 -26.94 -13.95
C VAL A 82 15.99 -28.17 -13.68
N PRO A 83 16.47 -29.20 -12.96
CA PRO A 83 15.67 -30.37 -12.61
C PRO A 83 14.41 -30.03 -11.82
N LEU A 84 13.32 -30.78 -12.02
CA LEU A 84 12.03 -30.54 -11.36
C LEU A 84 12.11 -30.46 -9.83
N ARG A 85 13.03 -31.20 -9.22
CA ARG A 85 13.26 -31.14 -7.77
C ARG A 85 13.73 -29.76 -7.36
N GLU A 86 14.78 -29.25 -8.01
CA GLU A 86 15.33 -27.92 -7.74
C GLU A 86 14.31 -26.82 -8.04
N GLN A 87 13.51 -26.97 -9.09
CA GLN A 87 12.42 -26.03 -9.38
C GLN A 87 11.47 -25.87 -8.18
N LYS A 88 11.08 -26.99 -7.55
CA LYS A 88 10.20 -26.98 -6.37
C LYS A 88 10.88 -26.37 -5.15
N GLU A 89 12.16 -26.66 -4.93
CA GLU A 89 12.94 -26.10 -3.82
C GLU A 89 13.08 -24.57 -3.97
N ILE A 90 13.35 -24.08 -5.18
CA ILE A 90 13.41 -22.65 -5.52
C ILE A 90 12.06 -21.98 -5.24
N VAL A 91 10.96 -22.55 -5.77
CA VAL A 91 9.60 -22.01 -5.57
C VAL A 91 9.26 -21.94 -4.08
N ALA A 92 9.52 -23.01 -3.32
CA ALA A 92 9.27 -23.04 -1.88
C ALA A 92 10.07 -21.97 -1.13
N CYS A 93 11.33 -21.76 -1.49
CA CYS A 93 12.17 -20.71 -0.90
C CYS A 93 11.57 -19.32 -1.16
N ILE A 94 11.19 -19.02 -2.41
CA ILE A 94 10.58 -17.74 -2.78
C ILE A 94 9.28 -17.51 -2.00
N GLU A 95 8.39 -18.51 -1.95
CA GLU A 95 7.13 -18.40 -1.23
C GLU A 95 7.34 -18.16 0.27
N ASN A 96 8.30 -18.83 0.89
CA ASN A 96 8.62 -18.64 2.31
C ASN A 96 9.12 -17.22 2.60
N LEU A 97 9.96 -16.66 1.72
CA LEU A 97 10.44 -15.28 1.82
C LEU A 97 9.28 -14.29 1.66
N LEU A 98 8.41 -14.50 0.67
CA LEU A 98 7.23 -13.64 0.45
C LEU A 98 6.25 -13.68 1.64
N ARG A 99 6.05 -14.85 2.25
CA ARG A 99 5.25 -14.98 3.49
C ARG A 99 5.86 -14.21 4.66
N SER A 100 7.18 -14.26 4.80
CA SER A 100 7.90 -13.49 5.83
C SER A 100 7.70 -11.98 5.62
N ILE A 101 7.79 -11.51 4.37
CA ILE A 101 7.54 -10.11 4.03
C ILE A 101 6.11 -9.70 4.40
N GLU A 102 5.11 -10.52 4.07
CA GLU A 102 3.72 -10.21 4.42
C GLU A 102 3.51 -10.15 5.92
N THR A 103 4.10 -11.09 6.67
CA THR A 103 4.04 -11.10 8.14
C THR A 103 4.63 -9.82 8.74
N ILE A 104 5.79 -9.38 8.25
CA ILE A 104 6.44 -8.14 8.70
C ILE A 104 5.56 -6.92 8.40
N LYS A 105 4.95 -6.85 7.20
CA LYS A 105 4.03 -5.76 6.84
C LYS A 105 2.82 -5.71 7.75
N GLN A 106 2.19 -6.84 8.03
CA GLN A 106 1.04 -6.92 8.92
C GLN A 106 1.43 -6.48 10.34
N GLN A 107 2.57 -6.95 10.86
CA GLN A 107 3.06 -6.54 12.17
C GLN A 107 3.35 -5.03 12.23
N PHE A 108 3.94 -4.46 11.17
CA PHE A 108 4.18 -3.03 11.07
C PHE A 108 2.87 -2.22 11.16
N LEU A 109 1.84 -2.62 10.43
CA LEU A 109 0.53 -1.94 10.45
C LEU A 109 -0.11 -2.01 11.84
N ILE A 110 -0.07 -3.17 12.49
CA ILE A 110 -0.59 -3.35 13.85
C ILE A 110 0.16 -2.45 14.83
N THR A 111 1.50 -2.49 14.81
CA THR A 111 2.34 -1.67 15.69
C THR A 111 2.12 -0.18 15.45
N SER A 112 1.98 0.26 14.20
CA SER A 112 1.69 1.65 13.87
C SER A 112 0.36 2.11 14.50
N ASN A 113 -0.69 1.30 14.37
CA ASN A 113 -1.99 1.60 14.97
C ASN A 113 -1.90 1.62 16.52
N GLN A 114 -1.14 0.70 17.11
CA GLN A 114 -0.91 0.70 18.56
C GLN A 114 -0.21 1.97 19.04
N ILE A 115 0.75 2.51 18.27
CA ILE A 115 1.41 3.79 18.57
C ILE A 115 0.39 4.94 18.53
N ASP A 116 -0.48 4.97 17.52
CA ASP A 116 -1.51 6.01 17.42
C ASP A 116 -2.49 5.96 18.60
N CYS A 117 -2.97 4.76 18.97
CA CYS A 117 -3.80 4.56 20.15
C CYS A 117 -3.08 4.94 21.45
N LEU A 118 -1.80 4.60 21.58
CA LEU A 118 -1.00 4.94 22.76
C LEU A 118 -0.85 6.46 22.89
N ASN A 119 -0.54 7.15 21.79
CA ASN A 119 -0.45 8.61 21.77
C ASN A 119 -1.77 9.26 22.19
N GLN A 120 -2.91 8.77 21.68
CA GLN A 120 -4.23 9.24 22.09
C GLN A 120 -4.49 8.98 23.58
N SER A 121 -4.13 7.80 24.10
CA SER A 121 -4.29 7.48 25.51
C SER A 121 -3.41 8.34 26.41
N ILE A 122 -2.16 8.60 26.02
CA ILE A 122 -1.23 9.47 26.77
C ILE A 122 -1.77 10.89 26.80
N LEU A 123 -2.20 11.43 25.65
CA LEU A 123 -2.81 12.76 25.59
C LEU A 123 -4.07 12.84 26.46
N ALA A 124 -4.95 11.83 26.38
CA ALA A 124 -6.15 11.80 27.20
C ALA A 124 -5.84 11.76 28.71
N LYS A 125 -4.82 11.01 29.13
CA LYS A 125 -4.35 11.01 30.52
C LYS A 125 -3.71 12.35 30.92
N ALA A 126 -2.94 12.97 30.02
CA ALA A 126 -2.33 14.27 30.24
C ALA A 126 -3.40 15.35 30.48
N PHE A 127 -4.46 15.38 29.66
CA PHE A 127 -5.57 16.34 29.83
C PHE A 127 -6.40 16.10 31.10
N ARG A 128 -6.44 14.88 31.63
CA ARG A 128 -7.07 14.58 32.93
C ARG A 128 -6.15 14.82 34.13
N GLY A 129 -4.87 15.12 33.89
CA GLY A 129 -3.86 15.24 34.96
C GLY A 129 -3.31 13.91 35.46
N GLU A 130 -3.76 12.77 34.94
CA GLU A 130 -3.47 11.42 35.46
C GLU A 130 -2.06 10.89 35.10
N LEU A 131 -1.18 11.72 34.55
CA LEU A 131 0.20 11.31 34.23
C LEU A 131 1.15 11.36 35.45
N VAL A 132 0.73 12.00 36.54
CA VAL A 132 1.50 12.15 37.79
C VAL A 132 0.56 11.90 38.98
N GLU A 133 1.11 11.44 40.10
CA GLU A 133 0.37 11.35 41.37
C GLU A 133 -0.23 12.71 41.73
N GLN A 134 -1.51 12.72 42.08
CA GLN A 134 -2.25 13.94 42.43
C GLN A 134 -2.09 14.24 43.92
N ASP A 135 -1.81 15.49 44.28
CA ASP A 135 -1.81 15.91 45.68
C ASP A 135 -3.27 16.05 46.16
N PRO A 136 -3.69 15.37 47.25
CA PRO A 136 -5.03 15.54 47.82
C PRO A 136 -5.37 16.98 48.22
N ASN A 137 -4.36 17.84 48.40
CA ASN A 137 -4.53 19.25 48.73
C ASN A 137 -4.64 20.17 47.50
N ASP A 138 -4.55 19.64 46.28
CA ASP A 138 -4.69 20.45 45.06
C ASP A 138 -6.10 21.08 44.96
N GLU A 139 -6.14 22.36 44.59
CA GLU A 139 -7.38 23.09 44.37
C GLU A 139 -8.14 22.47 43.18
N PRO A 140 -9.44 22.13 43.32
CA PRO A 140 -10.19 21.53 42.23
C PRO A 140 -10.32 22.52 41.06
N ALA A 141 -10.14 22.02 39.83
CA ALA A 141 -10.13 22.83 38.60
C ALA A 141 -11.40 23.69 38.41
N SER A 142 -12.52 23.30 39.01
CA SER A 142 -13.76 24.08 39.01
C SER A 142 -13.58 25.48 39.60
N VAL A 143 -12.80 25.61 40.67
CA VAL A 143 -12.60 26.91 41.36
C VAL A 143 -11.77 27.86 40.49
N LEU A 144 -10.75 27.34 39.81
CA LEU A 144 -9.96 28.12 38.85
C LEU A 144 -10.81 28.56 37.65
N LEU A 145 -11.67 27.68 37.13
CA LEU A 145 -12.58 28.01 36.02
C LEU A 145 -13.60 29.09 36.39
N GLU A 146 -14.13 29.07 37.62
CA GLU A 146 -14.99 30.13 38.13
C GLU A 146 -14.26 31.47 38.23
N ARG A 147 -13.00 31.50 38.72
CA ARG A 147 -12.17 32.71 38.73
C ARG A 147 -11.94 33.25 37.32
N ILE A 148 -11.57 32.39 36.36
CA ILE A 148 -11.35 32.78 34.96
C ILE A 148 -12.63 33.33 34.33
N ARG A 149 -13.81 32.72 34.59
CA ARG A 149 -15.10 33.22 34.10
C ARG A 149 -15.42 34.60 34.66
N ALA A 150 -15.28 34.77 35.97
CA ALA A 150 -15.51 36.05 36.63
C ALA A 150 -14.54 37.15 36.12
N GLU A 151 -13.27 36.81 35.86
CA GLU A 151 -12.31 37.75 35.28
C GLU A 151 -12.63 38.08 33.82
N ARG A 152 -13.05 37.10 33.01
CA ARG A 152 -13.47 37.33 31.62
C ARG A 152 -14.73 38.19 31.53
N GLU A 153 -15.72 37.96 32.38
CA GLU A 153 -16.93 38.80 32.44
C GLU A 153 -16.60 40.24 32.86
N LYS A 154 -15.65 40.44 33.78
CA LYS A 154 -15.14 41.77 34.13
C LYS A 154 -14.39 42.43 32.97
N ALA A 155 -13.63 41.66 32.19
CA ALA A 155 -12.91 42.16 31.01
C ALA A 155 -13.83 42.47 29.83
N ASP A 156 -14.90 41.70 29.63
CA ASP A 156 -15.88 41.90 28.56
C ASP A 156 -16.80 43.10 28.85
N ASN A 157 -17.07 43.37 30.13
CA ASN A 157 -17.71 44.61 30.58
C ASN A 157 -16.86 45.88 30.30
N GLY A 158 -15.58 45.73 29.95
CA GLY A 158 -14.67 46.82 29.55
C GLY A 158 -14.57 47.07 28.03
N LYS A 159 -15.06 46.17 27.17
CA LYS A 159 -14.99 46.31 25.70
C LYS A 159 -16.38 46.40 25.06
N LYS A 160 -17.16 47.44 25.43
CA LYS A 160 -18.21 47.97 24.54
C LYS A 160 -17.57 48.69 23.35
N THR A 161 -16.98 47.94 22.44
CA THR A 161 -16.52 48.47 21.15
C THR A 161 -17.75 48.61 20.26
N LYS A 162 -18.17 49.87 20.01
CA LYS A 162 -19.27 50.23 19.11
C LYS A 162 -19.14 49.50 17.76
N GLY A 163 -19.94 48.46 17.55
CA GLY A 163 -20.04 47.79 16.26
C GLY A 163 -20.65 48.72 15.21
N LYS A 164 -19.84 49.14 14.24
CA LYS A 164 -20.32 49.67 12.95
C LYS A 164 -21.21 48.61 12.30
N ARG A 165 -22.40 49.04 11.89
CA ARG A 165 -23.40 48.28 11.12
C ARG A 165 -22.79 47.85 9.78
N VAL A 166 -22.49 46.57 9.59
CA VAL A 166 -22.15 46.02 8.26
C VAL A 166 -23.42 45.54 7.59
N LYS A 167 -23.68 46.06 6.39
CA LYS A 167 -24.85 45.77 5.56
C LYS A 167 -24.86 44.30 5.14
N GLN A 168 -26.04 43.70 5.21
CA GLN A 168 -26.38 42.37 4.73
C GLN A 168 -26.23 42.33 3.20
N LEU A 169 -25.21 41.64 2.68
CA LEU A 169 -25.13 41.28 1.28
C LEU A 169 -25.96 40.01 1.07
N LYS A 170 -27.00 40.13 0.24
CA LYS A 170 -27.79 39.01 -0.26
C LYS A 170 -26.89 38.18 -1.19
N LEU A 171 -26.75 36.88 -0.92
CA LEU A 171 -26.39 35.93 -1.97
C LEU A 171 -27.64 35.67 -2.78
N GLU A 172 -27.65 36.07 -4.04
CA GLU A 172 -28.54 35.47 -5.04
C GLU A 172 -27.91 34.16 -5.54
N VAL A 173 -28.82 33.26 -5.89
CA VAL A 173 -28.71 31.83 -6.22
C VAL A 173 -27.75 31.55 -7.36
#